data_AF-A0A645JCQ0-F1
#
_entry.id   AF-A0A645JCQ0-F1
#
_cell.length_a   1.000
_cell.length_b   1.000
_cell.length_c   1.000
_cell.angle_alpha   90.00
_cell.angle_beta   90.00
_cell.angle_gamma   90.00
#
_symmetry.space_group_name_H-M   'P 1'
#
loop_
_entity.id
_entity.type
_entity.pdbx_description
1 polymer ?
#
loop_
_entity_poly.entity_id
_entity_poly.type
_entity_poly.pdbx_seq_one_letter_code
_entity_poly.pdbx_strand_id
1 'polypeptide(L)' 'MFFKKYPNIKGILFNGKEAEEQFRTHFPVLIKSIRYERVLSTSGALAKPFNVKLENWKNTIKRLNQ' A
#
# COMPACT_ATOMS: atom_id res chain seq x y z
N MET A 1 -5.59 -11.62 -15.28
CA MET A 1 -4.47 -10.72 -14.88
C MET A 1 -5.06 -9.40 -14.41
N PHE A 2 -5.16 -9.19 -13.09
CA PHE A 2 -5.97 -8.14 -12.44
C PHE A 2 -5.77 -6.73 -13.04
N PHE A 3 -4.53 -6.35 -13.33
CA PHE A 3 -4.21 -5.04 -13.90
C PHE A 3 -4.53 -4.88 -15.40
N LYS A 4 -4.74 -5.97 -16.16
CA LYS A 4 -5.24 -5.86 -17.54
C LYS A 4 -6.66 -5.28 -17.59
N LYS A 5 -7.44 -5.43 -16.52
CA LYS A 5 -8.78 -4.85 -16.40
C LYS A 5 -8.77 -3.40 -15.92
N TYR A 6 -7.64 -2.92 -15.39
CA TYR A 6 -7.51 -1.59 -14.80
C TYR A 6 -6.17 -0.96 -15.21
N PRO A 7 -6.00 -0.59 -16.51
CA PRO A 7 -4.72 -0.13 -17.04
C PRO A 7 -4.26 1.20 -16.43
N ASN A 8 -5.16 1.97 -15.82
CA ASN A 8 -4.88 3.30 -15.28
C ASN A 8 -4.47 3.30 -13.79
N ILE A 9 -4.27 2.13 -13.16
CA ILE A 9 -3.79 2.09 -11.77
C ILE A 9 -2.34 2.57 -11.74
N LYS A 10 -2.11 3.68 -11.04
CA LYS A 10 -0.79 4.32 -10.92
C LYS A 10 0.09 3.73 -9.82
N GLY A 11 -0.51 3.06 -8.84
CA GLY A 11 0.20 2.41 -7.75
C GLY A 11 -0.72 1.75 -6.74
N ILE A 12 -0.12 1.07 -5.76
CA ILE A 12 -0.83 0.36 -4.69
C ILE A 12 -0.40 0.92 -3.33
N LEU A 13 -1.37 1.14 -2.43
CA LEU A 13 -1.11 1.43 -1.01
C LEU A 13 -1.52 0.23 -0.16
N PHE A 14 -0.55 -0.42 0.48
CA PHE A 14 -0.81 -1.55 1.35
C PHE A 14 -1.14 -1.10 2.77
N ASN A 15 -2.33 -1.48 3.26
CA ASN A 15 -2.80 -1.18 4.60
C ASN A 15 -2.17 -2.12 5.64
N GLY A 16 -0.94 -1.82 6.04
CA GLY A 16 -0.17 -2.63 6.97
C GLY A 16 0.75 -3.65 6.29
N LYS A 17 1.57 -4.29 7.12
CA LYS A 17 2.65 -5.20 6.69
C LYS A 17 2.12 -6.47 6.03
N GLU A 18 1.12 -7.09 6.65
CA GLU A 18 0.57 -8.36 6.17
C GLU A 18 0.02 -8.25 4.74
N ALA A 19 -0.68 -7.15 4.43
CA ALA A 19 -1.23 -6.93 3.09
C ALA A 19 -0.13 -6.86 2.02
N GLU A 20 0.99 -6.19 2.31
CA GLU A 20 2.15 -6.11 1.43
C GLU A 20 2.80 -7.49 1.25
N GLU A 21 3.03 -8.21 2.33
CA GLU A 21 3.71 -9.50 2.31
C GLU A 21 2.89 -10.58 1.59
N GLN A 22 1.59 -10.65 1.85
CA GLN A 22 0.69 -11.57 1.16
C GLN A 22 0.65 -11.28 -0.34
N PHE A 23 0.60 -10.00 -0.74
CA PHE A 23 0.62 -9.63 -2.14
C PHE A 23 1.96 -9.98 -2.80
N ARG A 24 3.09 -9.71 -2.14
CA ARG A 24 4.42 -10.04 -2.64
C ARG A 24 4.60 -11.54 -2.85
N THR A 25 4.10 -12.36 -1.93
CA THR A 25 4.19 -13.82 -1.97
C THR A 25 3.36 -14.40 -3.12
N HIS A 26 2.12 -13.92 -3.31
CA HIS A 26 1.20 -14.49 -4.30
C HIS A 26 1.34 -13.87 -5.69
N PHE A 27 1.88 -12.64 -5.78
CA PHE A 27 2.02 -11.90 -7.03
C PHE A 27 3.44 -11.34 -7.23
N PRO A 28 4.49 -12.18 -7.20
CA PRO A 28 5.89 -11.74 -7.19
C PRO A 28 6.37 -11.06 -8.48
N VAL A 29 5.71 -11.33 -9.61
CA VAL A 29 5.99 -10.61 -10.87
C VAL A 29 5.35 -9.22 -10.85
N LEU A 30 4.17 -9.12 -10.25
CA LEU A 30 3.33 -7.93 -10.33
C LEU A 30 3.78 -6.84 -9.38
N ILE A 31 4.21 -7.22 -8.17
CA ILE A 31 4.84 -6.32 -7.20
C ILE A 31 6.11 -5.65 -7.78
N LYS A 32 6.79 -6.27 -8.76
CA LYS A 32 7.95 -5.70 -9.46
C LYS A 32 7.58 -4.75 -10.58
N SER A 33 6.36 -4.83 -11.11
CA SER A 33 5.91 -4.06 -12.28
C SER A 33 5.04 -2.85 -11.94
N ILE A 34 4.74 -2.62 -10.67
CA ILE A 34 3.88 -1.52 -10.22
C ILE A 34 4.53 -0.78 -9.06
N ARG A 35 4.36 0.55 -9.03
CA ARG A 35 4.75 1.34 -7.86
C ARG A 35 3.85 0.97 -6.68
N TYR A 36 4.45 0.81 -5.50
CA TYR A 36 3.69 0.55 -4.30
C TYR A 36 4.37 1.16 -3.10
N GLU A 37 3.57 1.39 -2.06
CA GLU A 37 4.01 1.86 -0.77
C GLU A 37 3.21 1.15 0.33
N ARG A 38 3.75 1.10 1.54
CA ARG A 38 3.05 0.60 2.73
C ARG A 38 2.71 1.73 3.69
N VAL A 39 1.47 1.71 4.16
CA VAL A 39 0.97 2.59 5.22
C VAL A 39 0.70 1.81 6.50
N LEU A 40 0.58 2.54 7.61
CA LEU A 40 0.15 1.98 8.88
C LEU A 40 -1.28 1.47 8.78
N SER A 41 -1.53 0.33 9.45
CA SER A 41 -2.86 -0.26 9.50
C SER A 41 -3.89 0.70 10.10
N THR A 42 -5.04 0.82 9.43
CA THR A 42 -6.20 1.57 9.93
C THR A 42 -6.88 0.89 11.12
N SER A 43 -6.65 -0.41 11.34
CA SER A 43 -7.28 -1.17 12.43
C SER A 43 -6.96 -0.60 13.81
N GLY A 44 -7.94 -0.67 14.73
CA GLY A 44 -7.76 -0.36 16.15
C GLY A 44 -6.73 -1.26 16.85
N ALA A 45 -6.49 -2.46 16.32
CA ALA A 45 -5.46 -3.37 16.81
C ALA A 45 -4.04 -2.80 16.69
N LEU A 46 -3.81 -1.91 15.71
CA LEU A 46 -2.61 -1.10 15.68
C LEU A 46 -2.81 0.08 16.63
N ALA A 47 -2.38 -0.08 17.89
CA ALA A 47 -2.46 0.91 18.97
C ALA A 47 -1.53 2.11 18.73
N LYS A 48 -1.86 2.92 17.72
CA LYS A 48 -1.19 4.19 17.40
C LYS A 48 -2.21 5.33 17.36
N PRO A 49 -1.84 6.55 17.79
CA PRO A 49 -2.72 7.70 17.71
C PRO A 49 -3.19 7.97 16.27
N PHE A 50 -4.43 8.45 16.12
CA PHE A 50 -5.01 8.79 14.83
C PHE A 50 -4.10 9.73 14.02
N ASN A 51 -3.60 10.80 14.63
CA ASN A 51 -2.74 11.76 13.93
C ASN A 51 -1.44 11.13 13.39
N VAL A 52 -0.88 10.14 14.09
CA VAL A 52 0.31 9.40 13.61
C VAL A 52 -0.04 8.57 12.37
N LYS A 53 -1.21 7.91 12.36
CA LYS A 53 -1.70 7.18 11.19
C LYS A 53 -1.98 8.14 10.03
N LEU A 54 -2.64 9.26 10.30
CA LEU A 54 -2.98 10.27 9.30
C LEU A 54 -1.74 10.85 8.62
N GLU A 55 -0.74 11.27 9.40
CA GLU A 55 0.49 11.82 8.85
C GLU A 55 1.32 10.76 8.09
N ASN A 56 1.33 9.51 8.57
CA ASN A 56 1.90 8.41 7.80
C ASN A 56 1.23 8.27 6.44
N TRP A 57 -0.10 8.24 6.38
CA TRP A 57 -0.84 8.12 5.13
C TRP A 57 -0.56 9.30 4.18
N LYS A 58 -0.64 10.55 4.66
CA LYS A 58 -0.36 11.74 3.86
C LYS A 58 1.05 11.73 3.25
N ASN A 59 2.06 11.42 4.06
CA ASN A 59 3.45 11.41 3.61
C ASN A 59 3.72 10.27 2.63
N THR A 60 3.10 9.11 2.84
CA THR A 60 3.23 7.97 1.93
C THR A 60 2.55 8.20 0.59
N ILE A 61 1.37 8.82 0.56
CA ILE A 61 0.69 9.20 -0.69
C ILE A 61 1.56 10.16 -1.52
N LYS A 62 2.23 11.11 -0.87
CA LYS A 62 3.17 12.02 -1.56
C LYS A 62 4.30 11.25 -2.23
N ARG A 63 4.92 10.28 -1.54
CA ARG A 63 5.99 9.45 -2.12
C ARG A 63 5.52 8.59 -3.29
N LEU A 64 4.33 8.01 -3.19
CA LEU A 64 3.78 7.19 -4.29
C LEU A 64 3.57 8.00 -5.58
N ASN A 65 3.25 9.30 -5.43
CA ASN A 65 2.97 10.22 -6.54
C ASN A 65 4.20 10.93 -7.11
N GLN A 66 5.38 10.78 -6.51
CA GLN A 66 6.68 11.25 -7.04
C GLN A 66 7.24 10.24 -8.03
#